data_AF-A0A960U287-F1
#
_entry.id   AF-A0A960U287-F1
#
_cell.length_a   1.000
_cell.length_b   1.000
_cell.length_c   1.000
_cell.angle_alpha   90.00
_cell.angle_beta   90.00
_cell.angle_gamma   90.00
#
_symmetry.space_group_name_H-M   'P 1'
#
loop_
_entity.id
_entity.type
_entity.pdbx_description
1 polymer ?
#
loop_
_entity_poly.entity_id
_entity_poly.type
_entity_poly.pdbx_seq_one_letter_code
_entity_poly.pdbx_strand_id
1 'polypeptide(L)' 'GPRVVDDGTRARMREVLGEIQNGEFAKRWIAENAEGRPTFEGRRAAEREHSIEAVGKRLRAMMPFVSPVEVP' A
#
# COMPACT_ATOMS: atom_id res chain seq x y z
N GLY A 1 -0.25 6.51 -19.15
CA GLY A 1 -0.15 5.89 -20.49
C GLY A 1 1.10 5.03 -20.58
N PRO A 2 1.45 4.47 -21.75
CA PRO A 2 2.57 3.52 -21.92
C PRO A 2 3.95 4.07 -21.51
N ARG A 3 4.09 5.40 -21.35
CA ARG A 3 5.28 6.06 -20.79
C ARG A 3 5.51 5.79 -19.30
N VAL A 4 4.47 5.42 -18.55
CA VAL A 4 4.53 5.18 -17.10
C VAL A 4 4.34 3.70 -16.80
N VAL A 5 3.37 3.07 -17.47
CA VAL A 5 3.18 1.61 -17.42
C VAL A 5 3.79 1.01 -18.67
N ASP A 6 5.10 0.80 -18.58
CA ASP A 6 5.97 0.28 -19.63
C ASP A 6 6.27 -1.22 -19.43
N ASP A 7 7.12 -1.78 -20.29
CA ASP A 7 7.52 -3.19 -20.22
C ASP A 7 8.30 -3.51 -18.95
N GLY A 8 9.05 -2.56 -18.41
CA GLY A 8 9.72 -2.70 -17.12
C GLY A 8 8.71 -2.86 -15.97
N THR A 9 7.63 -2.08 -15.99
CA THR A 9 6.53 -2.20 -15.02
C THR A 9 5.86 -3.57 -15.12
N ARG A 10 5.62 -4.05 -16.34
CA ARG A 10 5.06 -5.39 -16.56
C ARG A 10 6.02 -6.50 -16.12
N ALA A 11 7.32 -6.32 -16.27
CA ALA A 11 8.33 -7.26 -15.80
C ALA A 11 8.32 -7.37 -14.26
N ARG A 12 8.31 -6.23 -13.55
CA ARG A 12 8.18 -6.19 -12.08
C ARG A 12 6.88 -6.85 -11.60
N MET A 13 5.76 -6.64 -12.30
CA MET A 13 4.49 -7.30 -11.96
C MET A 13 4.58 -8.83 -12.09
N ARG A 14 5.29 -9.36 -13.10
CA ARG A 14 5.52 -10.80 -13.25
C ARG A 14 6.41 -11.38 -12.17
N GLU A 15 7.43 -10.63 -11.75
CA GLU A 15 8.30 -11.01 -10.63
C GLU A 15 7.50 -11.13 -9.33
N VAL A 16 6.72 -10.10 -8.98
CA VAL A 16 5.83 -10.13 -7.81
C VAL A 16 4.85 -11.31 -7.88
N LEU A 17 4.27 -11.60 -9.05
CA LEU A 17 3.41 -12.76 -9.23
C LEU A 17 4.18 -14.08 -8.98
N GLY A 18 5.42 -14.18 -9.45
CA GLY A 18 6.29 -15.32 -9.19
C GLY A 18 6.53 -15.53 -7.69
N GLU A 19 6.85 -14.47 -6.94
CA GLU A 19 7.03 -14.49 -5.48
C GLU A 19 5.75 -14.91 -4.72
N ILE A 20 4.57 -14.58 -5.27
CA ILE A 20 3.30 -15.01 -4.71
C ILE A 20 3.09 -16.50 -4.97
N GLN A 21 3.28 -16.95 -6.21
CA GLN A 21 3.03 -18.33 -6.63
C GLN A 21 4.00 -19.33 -6.01
N ASN A 22 5.27 -18.94 -5.84
CA ASN A 22 6.29 -19.78 -5.21
C ASN A 22 6.22 -19.75 -3.66
N GLY A 23 5.35 -18.91 -3.09
CA GLY A 23 5.10 -18.78 -1.66
C GLY A 23 6.14 -17.94 -0.89
N GLU A 24 7.12 -17.34 -1.56
CA GLU A 24 8.11 -16.46 -0.92
C GLU A 24 7.47 -15.25 -0.24
N PHE A 25 6.50 -14.63 -0.91
CA PHE A 25 5.71 -13.54 -0.32
C PHE A 25 5.03 -13.97 0.97
N ALA A 26 4.34 -15.13 0.97
CA ALA A 26 3.64 -15.64 2.13
C ALA A 26 4.59 -15.97 3.29
N LYS A 27 5.75 -16.57 3.00
CA LYS A 27 6.78 -16.87 4.01
C LYS A 27 7.31 -15.60 4.68
N ARG A 28 7.65 -14.57 3.88
CA ARG A 28 8.10 -13.26 4.41
C ARG A 28 7.02 -12.62 5.28
N TRP A 29 5.77 -12.64 4.83
CA TRP A 29 4.66 -12.06 5.58
C TRP A 29 4.41 -12.76 6.92
N ILE A 30 4.44 -14.10 6.94
CA ILE A 30 4.25 -14.87 8.17
C ILE A 30 5.39 -14.58 9.17
N ALA A 31 6.64 -14.53 8.70
CA ALA A 31 7.80 -14.21 9.54
C ALA A 31 7.70 -12.80 10.15
N GLU A 32 7.46 -11.79 9.31
CA GLU A 32 7.25 -10.40 9.72
C GLU A 32 6.10 -10.27 10.74
N ASN A 33 5.00 -11.00 10.52
CA ASN A 33 3.86 -10.99 11.44
C ASN A 33 4.20 -11.65 12.79
N ALA A 34 4.97 -12.74 12.78
CA ALA A 34 5.47 -13.37 14.01
C ALA A 34 6.40 -12.45 14.81
N GLU A 35 7.13 -11.57 14.12
CA GLU A 35 7.99 -10.53 14.71
C GLU A 35 7.23 -9.25 15.14
N GLY A 36 5.91 -9.23 14.98
CA GLY A 36 5.08 -8.10 15.43
C GLY A 36 4.87 -6.99 14.40
N ARG A 37 5.20 -7.24 13.11
CA ARG A 37 4.94 -6.34 11.97
C ARG A 37 5.70 -4.99 11.98
N PRO A 38 6.98 -4.92 12.39
CA PRO A 38 7.72 -3.65 12.47
C PRO A 38 7.81 -2.89 11.14
N THR A 39 8.08 -3.58 10.04
CA THR A 39 8.17 -3.00 8.69
C THR A 39 6.81 -2.49 8.23
N PHE A 40 5.76 -3.29 8.46
CA PHE A 40 4.41 -2.94 8.02
C PHE A 40 3.84 -1.75 8.80
N GLU A 41 3.98 -1.72 10.12
CA GLU A 41 3.52 -0.59 10.93
C GLU A 41 4.34 0.67 10.65
N GLY A 42 5.65 0.54 10.41
CA GLY A 42 6.49 1.66 9.98
C GLY A 42 6.04 2.28 8.65
N ARG A 43 5.75 1.44 7.64
CA ARG A 43 5.18 1.90 6.37
C ARG A 43 3.83 2.57 6.55
N ARG A 44 2.94 1.97 7.35
CA ARG A 44 1.61 2.52 7.65
C ARG A 44 1.68 3.88 8.36
N ALA A 45 2.66 4.08 9.25
CA ALA A 45 2.88 5.38 9.90
C ALA A 45 3.32 6.43 8.86
N ALA A 46 4.32 6.11 8.03
CA ALA A 46 4.81 7.00 6.98
C ALA A 46 3.72 7.36 5.95
N GLU A 47 2.86 6.40 5.58
CA GLU A 47 1.73 6.63 4.67
C GLU A 47 0.68 7.57 5.30
N ARG A 48 0.41 7.44 6.60
CA ARG A 48 -0.52 8.34 7.32
C ARG A 48 -0.01 9.78 7.40
N GLU A 49 1.30 9.98 7.43
CA GLU A 49 1.93 11.30 7.45
C GLU A 49 2.00 11.97 6.06
N HIS A 50 1.66 11.24 4.99
CA HIS A 50 1.72 11.79 3.64
C HIS A 50 0.71 12.94 3.46
N SER A 51 1.15 14.04 2.84
CA SER A 51 0.34 15.27 2.67
C SER A 51 -1.01 15.05 1.99
N ILE A 52 -1.08 14.03 1.13
CA ILE A 52 -2.32 13.61 0.45
C ILE A 52 -3.43 13.23 1.44
N GLU A 53 -3.09 12.67 2.60
CA GLU A 53 -4.07 12.26 3.60
C GLU A 53 -4.67 13.46 4.32
N ALA A 54 -3.83 14.44 4.70
CA ALA A 54 -4.29 15.67 5.34
C ALA A 54 -5.22 16.48 4.43
N VAL A 55 -4.81 16.68 3.17
CA VAL A 55 -5.62 17.40 2.18
C VAL A 55 -6.88 16.61 1.82
N GLY A 56 -6.74 15.30 1.58
CA GLY A 56 -7.83 14.41 1.24
C GLY A 56 -8.91 14.36 2.31
N LYS A 57 -8.52 14.30 3.59
CA LYS A 57 -9.45 14.35 4.74
C LYS A 57 -10.32 15.60 4.70
N ARG A 58 -9.70 16.78 4.56
CA ARG A 58 -10.42 18.06 4.50
C ARG A 58 -11.41 18.11 3.33
N LEU A 59 -10.98 17.67 2.14
CA LEU A 59 -11.82 17.67 0.95
C LEU A 59 -13.00 16.71 1.10
N ARG A 60 -12.75 15.47 1.56
CA ARG A 60 -13.81 14.46 1.75
C ARG A 60 -14.84 14.89 2.80
N ALA A 61 -14.43 15.62 3.83
CA ALA A 61 -15.35 16.17 4.84
C ALA A 61 -16.35 17.19 4.25
N MET A 62 -15.99 17.86 3.14
CA MET A 62 -16.86 18.82 2.46
C MET A 62 -17.78 18.17 1.43
N MET A 63 -17.65 16.86 1.19
CA MET A 63 -18.41 16.13 0.18
C MET A 63 -19.56 15.37 0.87
N PRO A 64 -20.80 15.92 0.91
CA PRO A 64 -21.92 15.31 1.65
C PRO A 64 -22.38 13.96 1.09
N PHE A 65 -21.94 13.61 -0.12
CA PHE A 65 -22.24 12.35 -0.80
C PHE A 65 -21.17 11.27 -0.55
N VAL A 66 -20.11 11.59 0.20
CA VAL A 66 -19.07 10.64 0.60
C VAL A 66 -19.24 10.39 2.09
N SER A 67 -19.15 9.12 2.51
CA SER A 67 -19.07 8.75 3.93
C SER A 67 -17.59 8.53 4.28
N PRO A 68 -16.84 9.59 4.64
CA PRO A 68 -15.41 9.46 4.92
C PRO A 68 -15.19 8.57 6.15
N VAL A 69 -14.38 7.52 5.96
CA VAL A 69 -13.87 6.69 7.07
C VAL A 69 -12.60 7.35 7.59
N GLU A 70 -12.61 7.77 8.85
CA GLU A 70 -11.41 8.25 9.53
C GLU A 70 -10.69 7.08 10.16
N VAL A 71 -9.46 6.83 9.71
CA VAL A 71 -8.55 5.88 10.35
C VAL A 71 -7.80 6.64 11.45
N PRO A 72 -7.84 6.18 12.71
CA PRO A 72 -7.12 6.80 13.83
C PRO A 72 -5.60 6.80 13.66
#